data_AF-B4WFZ1-F1
#
_entry.id   AF-B4WFZ1-F1
#
_cell.length_a   1.000
_cell.length_b   1.000
_cell.length_c   1.000
_cell.angle_alpha   90.00
_cell.angle_beta   90.00
_cell.angle_gamma   90.00
#
_symmetry.space_group_name_H-M   'P 1'
#
loop_
_entity.id
_entity.type
_entity.pdbx_description
1 polymer ?
#
loop_
_entity_poly.entity_id
_entity_poly.type
_entity_poly.pdbx_seq_one_letter_code
_entity_poly.pdbx_strand_id
1 'polypeptide(L)'
;MIADDMNLARRVSELASRFPEVWQDYQGWLRDIVGSRSVLSVRYPNWQAAIIFRWRLFYFVSYVAVVVFFKRCRKTLESLAAIDYRYILQRTATLLAVAALTLCGTAATTGILIAFYYQPAAMQAHESLSAIAHDISSGAVILSLHHVAGNGLIVVSLVQLVVMFLGREFLCSWFTGWISGICLTLAAMGLSWTAIVLSWDQTSFWRFKIELSIVGSIPFVGGALREVLSGGSGINSVTLQHMYALHSYVLAIAAIFLSVLHLGALILQEQHWKAEQQRFDLSKLGERFLRKSL
;
A
#
# COMPACT_ATOMS: atom_id res chain seq x y z
N MET A 1 0.28 58.20 -25.14
CA MET A 1 1.01 57.52 -24.04
C MET A 1 0.18 57.34 -22.77
N ILE A 2 -0.31 58.40 -22.09
CA ILE A 2 -1.17 58.22 -20.90
C ILE A 2 -2.51 57.54 -21.26
N ALA A 3 -3.13 57.90 -22.38
CA ALA A 3 -4.35 57.24 -22.87
C ALA A 3 -4.14 55.75 -23.18
N ASP A 4 -2.97 55.39 -23.71
CA ASP A 4 -2.61 54.00 -24.02
C ASP A 4 -2.42 53.16 -22.75
N ASP A 5 -1.79 53.74 -21.73
CA ASP A 5 -1.60 53.12 -20.42
C ASP A 5 -2.95 52.90 -19.70
N MET A 6 -3.90 53.83 -19.82
CA MET A 6 -5.26 53.69 -19.28
C MET A 6 -6.08 52.63 -20.03
N ASN A 7 -5.94 52.54 -21.35
CA ASN A 7 -6.60 51.51 -22.14
C ASN A 7 -6.04 50.10 -21.81
N LEU A 8 -4.73 50.00 -21.55
CA LEU A 8 -4.09 48.77 -21.10
C LEU A 8 -4.62 48.34 -19.71
N ALA A 9 -4.70 49.26 -18.76
CA ALA A 9 -5.25 48.98 -17.44
C ALA A 9 -6.73 48.55 -17.48
N ARG A 10 -7.54 49.17 -18.36
CA ARG A 10 -8.93 48.77 -18.59
C ARG A 10 -9.02 47.32 -19.11
N ARG A 11 -8.21 46.94 -20.09
CA ARG A 11 -8.16 45.56 -20.60
C ARG A 11 -7.75 44.55 -19.53
N VAL A 12 -6.80 44.92 -18.67
CA VAL A 12 -6.39 44.08 -17.53
C VAL A 12 -7.54 43.92 -16.53
N SER A 13 -8.28 44.99 -16.24
CA SER A 13 -9.48 44.93 -15.40
C SER A 13 -10.57 44.02 -15.98
N GLU A 14 -10.84 44.12 -17.29
CA GLU A 14 -11.81 43.27 -18.00
C GLU A 14 -11.40 41.80 -18.05
N LEU A 15 -10.10 41.51 -18.12
CA LEU A 15 -9.60 40.14 -18.08
C LEU A 15 -9.69 39.57 -16.66
N ALA A 16 -9.30 40.35 -15.65
CA ALA A 16 -9.29 39.94 -14.26
C ALA A 16 -10.70 39.77 -13.67
N SER A 17 -11.68 40.55 -14.12
CA SER A 17 -13.09 40.42 -13.70
C SER A 17 -13.74 39.10 -14.11
N ARG A 18 -13.15 38.37 -15.08
CA ARG A 18 -13.58 37.01 -15.46
C ARG A 18 -13.27 35.95 -14.40
N PHE A 19 -12.56 36.30 -13.32
CA PHE A 19 -12.18 35.41 -12.23
C PHE A 19 -12.70 35.95 -10.88
N PRO A 20 -14.01 35.80 -10.57
CA PRO A 20 -14.66 36.47 -9.45
C PRO A 20 -14.09 36.08 -8.08
N GLU A 21 -13.66 34.82 -7.93
CA GLU A 21 -13.05 34.25 -6.72
C GLU A 21 -11.69 34.85 -6.29
N VAL A 22 -11.10 35.65 -7.16
CA VAL A 22 -9.82 36.33 -6.93
C VAL A 22 -10.02 37.83 -7.07
N TRP A 23 -10.85 38.27 -8.01
CA TRP A 23 -11.07 39.68 -8.33
C TRP A 23 -11.45 40.55 -7.12
N GLN A 24 -12.33 40.08 -6.24
CA GLN A 24 -12.76 40.85 -5.05
C GLN A 24 -11.59 41.27 -4.15
N ASP A 25 -10.59 40.40 -3.99
CA ASP A 25 -9.44 40.64 -3.11
C ASP A 25 -8.42 41.63 -3.74
N TYR A 26 -8.37 41.71 -5.08
CA TYR A 26 -7.31 42.45 -5.80
C TYR A 26 -7.79 43.73 -6.51
N GLN A 27 -9.10 44.02 -6.48
CA GLN A 27 -9.68 45.26 -7.03
C GLN A 27 -9.04 46.53 -6.46
N GLY A 28 -8.79 46.56 -5.14
CA GLY A 28 -8.16 47.71 -4.48
C GLY A 28 -6.74 47.94 -4.98
N TRP A 29 -5.97 46.86 -5.14
CA TRP A 29 -4.58 46.94 -5.57
C TRP A 29 -4.43 47.41 -7.03
N LEU A 30 -5.33 46.97 -7.92
CA LEU A 30 -5.38 47.49 -9.29
C LEU A 30 -5.75 48.97 -9.31
N ARG A 31 -6.70 49.40 -8.47
CA ARG A 31 -7.10 50.81 -8.34
C ARG A 31 -5.92 51.69 -7.92
N ASP A 32 -5.11 51.22 -6.98
CA ASP A 32 -3.91 51.92 -6.52
C ASP A 32 -2.83 52.01 -7.60
N ILE A 33 -2.65 50.95 -8.40
CA ILE A 33 -1.73 50.96 -9.55
C ILE A 33 -2.20 51.97 -10.60
N VAL A 34 -3.49 51.95 -10.94
CA VAL A 34 -4.10 52.91 -11.89
C VAL A 34 -3.98 54.35 -11.37
N GLY A 35 -4.32 54.58 -10.10
CA GLY A 35 -4.23 55.90 -9.44
C GLY A 35 -2.81 56.43 -9.34
N SER A 36 -1.80 55.56 -9.30
CA SER A 36 -0.40 55.98 -9.27
C SER A 36 0.10 56.61 -10.57
N ARG A 37 -0.62 56.45 -11.70
CA ARG A 37 -0.15 56.96 -13.00
C ARG A 37 -0.01 58.48 -13.02
N SER A 38 -0.98 59.19 -12.45
CA SER A 38 -1.01 60.66 -12.36
C SER A 38 0.09 61.18 -11.43
N VAL A 39 0.32 60.49 -10.32
CA VAL A 39 1.40 60.79 -9.36
C VAL A 39 2.78 60.60 -10.01
N LEU A 40 2.97 59.52 -10.77
CA LEU A 40 4.23 59.23 -11.46
C LEU A 40 4.56 60.25 -12.56
N SER A 41 3.55 60.77 -13.26
CA SER A 41 3.76 61.81 -14.29
C SER A 41 4.21 63.17 -13.74
N VAL A 42 3.94 63.45 -12.46
CA VAL A 42 4.41 64.68 -11.80
C VAL A 42 5.86 64.52 -11.30
N ARG A 43 6.26 63.30 -10.94
CA ARG A 43 7.56 63.02 -10.30
C ARG A 43 8.67 62.62 -11.28
N TYR A 44 8.33 62.06 -12.43
CA TYR A 44 9.30 61.53 -13.40
C TYR A 44 9.03 61.99 -14.84
N PRO A 45 10.06 62.03 -15.69
CA PRO A 45 9.89 62.17 -17.14
C PRO A 45 8.88 61.15 -17.68
N ASN A 46 8.09 61.58 -18.67
CA ASN A 46 6.95 60.80 -19.18
C ASN A 46 7.30 59.35 -19.58
N TRP A 47 8.48 59.13 -20.17
CA TRP A 47 8.94 57.80 -20.56
C TRP A 47 9.28 56.91 -19.35
N GLN A 48 9.89 57.46 -18.30
CA GLN A 48 10.18 56.74 -17.06
C GLN A 48 8.88 56.40 -16.32
N ALA A 49 7.95 57.36 -16.23
CA ALA A 49 6.64 57.15 -15.60
C ALA A 49 5.83 56.03 -16.30
N ALA A 50 5.88 55.98 -17.64
CA ALA A 50 5.22 54.92 -18.42
C ALA A 50 5.85 53.55 -18.18
N ILE A 51 7.19 53.47 -18.13
CA ILE A 51 7.91 52.22 -17.84
C ILE A 51 7.55 51.71 -16.44
N ILE A 52 7.67 52.54 -15.41
CA ILE A 52 7.36 52.17 -14.02
C ILE A 52 5.91 51.69 -13.89
N PHE A 53 4.96 52.40 -14.51
CA PHE A 53 3.56 52.02 -14.51
C PHE A 53 3.32 50.65 -15.18
N ARG A 54 3.91 50.44 -16.36
CA ARG A 54 3.77 49.19 -17.12
C ARG A 54 4.38 47.99 -16.39
N TRP A 55 5.52 48.18 -15.72
CA TRP A 55 6.12 47.14 -14.88
C TRP A 55 5.24 46.78 -13.68
N ARG A 56 4.63 47.77 -13.02
CA ARG A 56 3.67 47.52 -11.92
C ARG A 56 2.43 46.78 -12.40
N LEU A 57 1.91 47.16 -13.56
CA LEU A 57 0.75 46.49 -14.17
C LEU A 57 1.10 45.06 -14.62
N PHE A 58 2.29 44.84 -15.19
CA PHE A 58 2.78 43.52 -15.54
C PHE A 58 2.94 42.63 -14.31
N TYR A 59 3.57 43.15 -13.26
CA TYR A 59 3.73 42.45 -11.99
C TYR A 59 2.37 42.04 -11.39
N PHE A 60 1.38 42.94 -11.43
CA PHE A 60 0.01 42.64 -11.01
C PHE A 60 -0.60 41.48 -11.79
N VAL A 61 -0.52 41.51 -13.12
CA VAL A 61 -1.08 40.45 -13.98
C VAL A 61 -0.37 39.12 -13.74
N SER A 62 0.96 39.12 -13.68
CA SER A 62 1.73 37.89 -13.40
C SER A 62 1.40 37.32 -12.03
N TYR A 63 1.28 38.17 -11.02
CA TYR A 63 0.95 37.74 -9.66
C TYR A 63 -0.46 37.14 -9.59
N VAL A 64 -1.46 37.81 -10.16
CA VAL A 64 -2.84 37.30 -10.19
C VAL A 64 -2.93 35.99 -10.98
N ALA A 65 -2.23 35.88 -12.13
CA ALA A 65 -2.20 34.65 -12.91
C ALA A 65 -1.63 33.47 -12.12
N VAL A 66 -0.54 33.68 -11.39
CA VAL A 66 0.07 32.67 -10.49
C VAL A 66 -0.91 32.28 -9.39
N VAL A 67 -1.54 33.24 -8.70
CA VAL A 67 -2.51 32.96 -7.64
C VAL A 67 -3.72 32.19 -8.15
N VAL A 68 -4.27 32.56 -9.31
CA VAL A 68 -5.38 31.84 -9.95
C VAL A 68 -4.96 30.41 -10.30
N PHE A 69 -3.78 30.23 -10.88
CA PHE A 69 -3.23 28.91 -11.19
C PHE A 69 -3.12 28.04 -9.93
N PHE A 70 -2.53 28.56 -8.85
CA PHE A 70 -2.39 27.83 -7.59
C PHE A 70 -3.74 27.54 -6.91
N LYS A 71 -4.68 28.50 -6.88
CA LYS A 71 -6.05 28.27 -6.35
C LYS A 71 -6.77 27.18 -7.15
N ARG A 72 -6.68 27.22 -8.49
CA ARG A 72 -7.27 26.21 -9.39
C ARG A 72 -6.63 24.85 -9.17
N CYS A 73 -5.31 24.77 -9.14
CA CYS A 73 -4.55 23.54 -8.93
C CYS A 73 -4.85 22.93 -7.56
N ARG A 74 -4.93 23.76 -6.51
CA ARG A 74 -5.33 23.34 -5.16
C ARG A 74 -6.75 22.77 -5.15
N LYS A 75 -7.72 23.44 -5.80
CA LYS A 75 -9.10 22.96 -5.88
C LYS A 75 -9.22 21.63 -6.62
N THR A 76 -8.44 21.45 -7.69
CA THR A 76 -8.34 20.17 -8.41
C THR A 76 -7.71 19.09 -7.52
N LEU A 77 -6.64 19.40 -6.79
CA LEU A 77 -6.02 18.50 -5.82
C LEU A 77 -6.98 18.10 -4.71
N GLU A 78 -7.70 19.07 -4.13
CA GLU A 78 -8.72 18.86 -3.11
C GLU A 78 -9.89 18.00 -3.64
N SER A 79 -10.27 18.18 -4.90
CA SER A 79 -11.31 17.34 -5.53
C SER A 79 -10.85 15.91 -5.81
N LEU A 80 -9.56 15.71 -6.11
CA LEU A 80 -8.98 14.37 -6.26
C LEU A 80 -8.77 13.70 -4.89
N ALA A 81 -8.42 14.48 -3.87
CA ALA A 81 -8.37 14.05 -2.47
C ALA A 81 -9.76 13.80 -1.87
N ALA A 82 -10.83 14.25 -2.52
CA ALA A 82 -12.21 13.99 -2.14
C ALA A 82 -12.73 12.62 -2.60
N ILE A 83 -11.96 11.86 -3.39
CA ILE A 83 -12.19 10.42 -3.55
C ILE A 83 -11.94 9.80 -2.18
N ASP A 84 -12.90 9.03 -1.67
CA ASP A 84 -12.76 8.36 -0.37
C ASP A 84 -11.80 7.17 -0.49
N TYR A 85 -10.52 7.49 -0.65
CA TYR A 85 -9.41 6.54 -0.83
C TYR A 85 -9.37 5.49 0.29
N ARG A 86 -9.93 5.83 1.46
CA ARG A 86 -10.10 4.94 2.61
C ARG A 86 -11.03 3.78 2.31
N TYR A 87 -12.19 4.05 1.70
CA TYR A 87 -13.11 3.00 1.30
C TYR A 87 -12.45 2.04 0.31
N ILE A 88 -11.71 2.59 -0.67
CA ILE A 88 -10.96 1.81 -1.64
C ILE A 88 -9.93 0.93 -0.94
N LEU A 89 -9.09 1.51 -0.06
CA LEU A 89 -8.03 0.80 0.67
C LEU A 89 -8.58 -0.33 1.55
N GLN A 90 -9.65 -0.07 2.29
CA GLN A 90 -10.32 -1.09 3.12
C GLN A 90 -10.88 -2.23 2.28
N ARG A 91 -11.54 -1.92 1.15
CA ARG A 91 -12.04 -2.95 0.23
C ARG A 91 -10.91 -3.76 -0.38
N THR A 92 -9.82 -3.11 -0.81
CA THR A 92 -8.63 -3.84 -1.30
C THR A 92 -8.03 -4.73 -0.22
N ALA A 93 -7.95 -4.28 1.04
CA ALA A 93 -7.43 -5.10 2.14
C ALA A 93 -8.27 -6.38 2.37
N THR A 94 -9.59 -6.26 2.35
CA THR A 94 -10.48 -7.43 2.48
C THR A 94 -10.35 -8.37 1.27
N LEU A 95 -10.29 -7.82 0.05
CA LEU A 95 -10.13 -8.63 -1.18
C LEU A 95 -8.79 -9.37 -1.21
N LEU A 96 -7.70 -8.70 -0.81
CA LEU A 96 -6.38 -9.31 -0.69
C LEU A 96 -6.37 -10.40 0.40
N ALA A 97 -7.06 -10.21 1.52
CA ALA A 97 -7.19 -11.25 2.54
C ALA A 97 -7.98 -12.48 2.05
N VAL A 98 -9.04 -12.28 1.26
CA VAL A 98 -9.74 -13.37 0.59
C VAL A 98 -8.79 -14.09 -0.38
N ALA A 99 -8.05 -13.35 -1.20
CA ALA A 99 -7.07 -13.94 -2.10
C ALA A 99 -5.99 -14.74 -1.35
N ALA A 100 -5.48 -14.23 -0.23
CA ALA A 100 -4.52 -14.93 0.62
C ALA A 100 -5.09 -16.24 1.17
N LEU A 101 -6.33 -16.24 1.67
CA LEU A 101 -7.01 -17.45 2.13
C LEU A 101 -7.18 -18.47 0.99
N THR A 102 -7.58 -18.03 -0.20
CA THR A 102 -7.73 -18.91 -1.38
C THR A 102 -6.40 -19.52 -1.81
N LEU A 103 -5.33 -18.72 -1.85
CA LEU A 103 -3.98 -19.20 -2.17
C LEU A 103 -3.48 -20.19 -1.10
N CYS A 104 -3.72 -19.90 0.18
CA CYS A 104 -3.36 -20.79 1.27
C CYS A 104 -4.11 -22.13 1.17
N GLY A 105 -5.43 -22.09 0.91
CA GLY A 105 -6.22 -23.30 0.67
C GLY A 105 -5.74 -24.10 -0.54
N THR A 106 -5.41 -23.42 -1.65
CA THR A 106 -4.87 -24.06 -2.86
C THR A 106 -3.54 -24.74 -2.58
N ALA A 107 -2.62 -24.04 -1.89
CA ALA A 107 -1.33 -24.59 -1.48
C ALA A 107 -1.50 -25.79 -0.54
N ALA A 108 -2.41 -25.71 0.42
CA ALA A 108 -2.68 -26.81 1.35
C ALA A 108 -3.24 -28.05 0.63
N THR A 109 -4.25 -27.88 -0.22
CA THR A 109 -4.84 -28.99 -0.98
C THR A 109 -3.81 -29.63 -1.92
N THR A 110 -3.08 -28.83 -2.69
CA THR A 110 -2.04 -29.34 -3.59
C THR A 110 -0.87 -29.98 -2.82
N GLY A 111 -0.51 -29.44 -1.66
CA GLY A 111 0.52 -30.00 -0.78
C GLY A 111 0.13 -31.37 -0.23
N ILE A 112 -1.14 -31.56 0.15
CA ILE A 112 -1.66 -32.88 0.54
C ILE A 112 -1.59 -33.87 -0.63
N LEU A 113 -1.91 -33.42 -1.85
CA LEU A 113 -1.81 -34.27 -3.04
C LEU A 113 -0.35 -34.70 -3.32
N ILE A 114 0.61 -33.79 -3.16
CA ILE A 114 2.05 -34.08 -3.29
C ILE A 114 2.49 -35.07 -2.20
N ALA A 115 1.99 -34.92 -0.97
CA ALA A 115 2.34 -35.75 0.18
C ALA A 115 2.01 -37.24 0.01
N PHE A 116 1.08 -37.62 -0.88
CA PHE A 116 0.81 -39.03 -1.19
C PHE A 116 1.97 -39.74 -1.89
N TYR A 117 2.87 -39.00 -2.54
CA TYR A 117 3.94 -39.56 -3.38
C TYR A 117 5.35 -39.13 -2.95
N TYR A 118 5.48 -37.96 -2.33
CA TYR A 118 6.76 -37.42 -1.93
C TYR A 118 7.39 -38.20 -0.77
N GLN A 119 8.68 -38.51 -0.88
CA GLN A 119 9.43 -39.25 0.13
C GLN A 119 10.51 -38.35 0.76
N PRO A 120 10.34 -37.89 2.02
CA PRO A 120 11.27 -36.97 2.69
C PRO A 120 12.53 -37.70 3.20
N ALA A 121 13.32 -38.28 2.31
CA ALA A 121 14.56 -38.98 2.62
C ALA A 121 15.64 -38.65 1.59
N ALA A 122 16.90 -38.52 2.02
CA ALA A 122 17.98 -37.97 1.20
C ALA A 122 18.25 -38.75 -0.10
N MET A 123 17.94 -40.05 -0.14
CA MET A 123 18.13 -40.86 -1.34
C MET A 123 16.93 -40.82 -2.28
N GLN A 124 15.74 -40.44 -1.79
CA GLN A 124 14.47 -40.57 -2.52
C GLN A 124 13.75 -39.25 -2.78
N ALA A 125 14.09 -38.17 -2.09
CA ALA A 125 13.35 -36.90 -2.17
C ALA A 125 13.33 -36.32 -3.58
N HIS A 126 14.51 -36.19 -4.20
CA HIS A 126 14.63 -35.68 -5.56
C HIS A 126 13.97 -36.62 -6.59
N GLU A 127 14.18 -37.94 -6.47
CA GLU A 127 13.59 -38.93 -7.38
C GLU A 127 12.06 -38.96 -7.29
N SER A 128 11.50 -38.96 -6.08
CA SER A 128 10.05 -38.93 -5.87
C SER A 128 9.41 -37.65 -6.40
N LEU A 129 10.08 -36.50 -6.25
CA LEU A 129 9.60 -35.24 -6.83
C LEU A 129 9.65 -35.27 -8.37
N SER A 130 10.70 -35.85 -8.95
CA SER A 130 10.82 -36.04 -10.41
C SER A 130 9.73 -36.97 -10.94
N ALA A 131 9.42 -38.05 -10.21
CA ALA A 131 8.34 -38.97 -10.57
C ALA A 131 6.96 -38.28 -10.52
N ILE A 132 6.71 -37.43 -9.52
CA ILE A 132 5.49 -36.60 -9.48
C ILE A 132 5.42 -35.70 -10.71
N ALA A 133 6.52 -35.08 -11.10
CA ALA A 133 6.53 -34.17 -12.25
C ALA A 133 6.28 -34.87 -13.59
N HIS A 134 6.78 -36.09 -13.80
CA HIS A 134 6.81 -36.71 -15.13
C HIS A 134 5.94 -37.96 -15.26
N ASP A 135 5.77 -38.74 -14.20
CA ASP A 135 5.17 -40.08 -14.27
C ASP A 135 3.73 -40.09 -13.76
N ILE A 136 3.35 -39.13 -12.91
CA ILE A 136 2.01 -39.04 -12.33
C ILE A 136 1.10 -38.15 -13.19
N SER A 137 -0.09 -38.66 -13.52
CA SER A 137 -1.11 -37.88 -14.23
C SER A 137 -1.44 -36.59 -13.48
N SER A 138 -1.36 -35.46 -14.17
CA SER A 138 -1.55 -34.10 -13.61
C SER A 138 -0.54 -33.69 -12.53
N GLY A 139 0.50 -34.49 -12.25
CA GLY A 139 1.46 -34.19 -11.18
C GLY A 139 2.27 -32.91 -11.44
N ALA A 140 2.70 -32.65 -12.68
CA ALA A 140 3.31 -31.38 -13.08
C ALA A 140 2.40 -30.16 -12.81
N VAL A 141 1.10 -30.30 -13.06
CA VAL A 141 0.11 -29.23 -12.81
C VAL A 141 -0.06 -29.00 -11.32
N ILE A 142 -0.16 -30.07 -10.51
CA ILE A 142 -0.27 -29.98 -9.06
C ILE A 142 0.96 -29.29 -8.45
N LEU A 143 2.16 -29.70 -8.87
CA LEU A 143 3.41 -29.04 -8.45
C LEU A 143 3.43 -27.56 -8.82
N SER A 144 3.08 -27.24 -10.07
CA SER A 144 3.03 -25.87 -10.55
C SER A 144 2.04 -25.02 -9.75
N LEU A 145 0.83 -25.54 -9.49
CA LEU A 145 -0.17 -24.87 -8.66
C LEU A 145 0.32 -24.66 -7.24
N HIS A 146 0.99 -25.66 -6.63
CA HIS A 146 1.56 -25.54 -5.30
C HIS A 146 2.61 -24.43 -5.22
N HIS A 147 3.53 -24.39 -6.18
CA HIS A 147 4.56 -23.34 -6.28
C HIS A 147 3.97 -21.95 -6.51
N VAL A 148 3.02 -21.82 -7.44
CA VAL A 148 2.37 -20.53 -7.74
C VAL A 148 1.53 -20.05 -6.56
N ALA A 149 0.80 -20.95 -5.90
CA ALA A 149 0.00 -20.61 -4.74
C ALA A 149 0.87 -20.16 -3.56
N GLY A 150 1.98 -20.87 -3.29
CA GLY A 150 2.93 -20.50 -2.24
C GLY A 150 3.60 -19.14 -2.49
N ASN A 151 4.14 -18.92 -3.70
CA ASN A 151 4.77 -17.64 -4.06
C ASN A 151 3.75 -16.50 -4.08
N GLY A 152 2.55 -16.77 -4.61
CA GLY A 152 1.44 -15.82 -4.62
C GLY A 152 1.03 -15.40 -3.21
N LEU A 153 0.97 -16.33 -2.26
CA LEU A 153 0.65 -16.04 -0.87
C LEU A 153 1.63 -15.02 -0.27
N ILE A 154 2.93 -15.19 -0.50
CA ILE A 154 3.96 -14.25 -0.01
C ILE A 154 3.74 -12.85 -0.61
N VAL A 155 3.57 -12.77 -1.93
CA VAL A 155 3.37 -11.49 -2.62
C VAL A 155 2.11 -10.79 -2.11
N VAL A 156 0.98 -11.51 -2.05
CA VAL A 156 -0.29 -10.96 -1.56
C VAL A 156 -0.18 -10.52 -0.11
N SER A 157 0.43 -11.30 0.77
CA SER A 157 0.64 -10.93 2.18
C SER A 157 1.55 -9.72 2.36
N LEU A 158 2.59 -9.55 1.52
CA LEU A 158 3.43 -8.35 1.54
C LEU A 158 2.66 -7.10 1.07
N VAL A 159 1.91 -7.22 -0.03
CA VAL A 159 1.04 -6.13 -0.53
C VAL A 159 -0.02 -5.78 0.51
N GLN A 160 -0.57 -6.77 1.20
CA GLN A 160 -1.53 -6.58 2.29
C GLN A 160 -0.97 -5.66 3.39
N LEU A 161 0.27 -5.88 3.83
CA LEU A 161 0.91 -5.01 4.82
C LEU A 161 1.03 -3.56 4.33
N VAL A 162 1.35 -3.36 3.04
CA VAL A 162 1.43 -2.02 2.44
C VAL A 162 0.05 -1.36 2.38
N VAL A 163 -0.98 -2.07 1.93
CA VAL A 163 -2.35 -1.54 1.85
C VAL A 163 -2.87 -1.17 3.25
N MET A 164 -2.65 -2.03 4.24
CA MET A 164 -3.00 -1.75 5.63
C MET A 164 -2.23 -0.56 6.19
N PHE A 165 -0.95 -0.41 5.83
CA PHE A 165 -0.12 0.72 6.24
C PHE A 165 -0.64 2.05 5.69
N LEU A 166 -1.08 2.07 4.44
CA LEU A 166 -1.61 3.27 3.78
C LEU A 166 -3.02 3.62 4.26
N GLY A 167 -3.81 2.64 4.70
CA GLY A 167 -5.21 2.81 5.15
C GLY A 167 -5.41 3.39 6.56
N ARG A 168 -4.35 3.89 7.20
CA ARG A 168 -4.25 4.23 8.63
C ARG A 168 -5.43 5.03 9.23
N GLU A 169 -6.10 4.41 10.20
CA GLU A 169 -6.41 5.00 11.51
C GLU A 169 -6.18 3.93 12.60
N PHE A 170 -5.34 4.23 13.60
CA PHE A 170 -5.01 3.31 14.70
C PHE A 170 -6.17 3.22 15.69
N LEU A 171 -7.24 2.50 15.33
CA LEU A 171 -8.28 2.11 16.29
C LEU A 171 -7.88 0.80 16.97
N CYS A 172 -8.34 0.60 18.21
CA CYS A 172 -8.01 -0.59 19.00
C CYS A 172 -8.45 -1.91 18.32
N SER A 173 -9.47 -1.86 17.45
CA SER A 173 -9.94 -2.98 16.62
C SER A 173 -8.96 -3.42 15.54
N TRP A 174 -7.95 -2.60 15.20
CA TRP A 174 -6.96 -2.91 14.15
C TRP A 174 -5.80 -3.78 14.64
N PHE A 175 -5.57 -3.88 15.95
CA PHE A 175 -4.40 -4.59 16.48
C PHE A 175 -4.41 -6.07 16.07
N THR A 176 -5.58 -6.72 16.14
CA THR A 176 -5.75 -8.11 15.71
C THR A 176 -5.50 -8.29 14.21
N GLY A 177 -5.99 -7.36 13.38
CA GLY A 177 -5.74 -7.35 11.93
C GLY A 177 -4.24 -7.21 11.61
N TRP A 178 -3.54 -6.28 12.27
CA TRP A 178 -2.11 -6.07 12.07
C TRP A 178 -1.26 -7.26 12.51
N ILE A 179 -1.46 -7.74 13.73
CA ILE A 179 -0.68 -8.86 14.27
C ILE A 179 -0.91 -10.11 13.43
N SER A 180 -2.17 -10.41 13.08
CA SER A 180 -2.49 -11.55 12.22
C SER A 180 -1.87 -11.42 10.82
N GLY A 181 -1.88 -10.23 10.21
CA GLY A 181 -1.27 -9.99 8.90
C GLY A 181 0.24 -10.15 8.92
N ILE A 182 0.92 -9.64 9.96
CA ILE A 182 2.36 -9.82 10.14
C ILE A 182 2.69 -11.29 10.37
N CYS A 183 2.00 -11.96 11.29
CA CYS A 183 2.20 -13.38 11.58
C CYS A 183 1.94 -14.25 10.34
N LEU A 184 0.90 -13.97 9.55
CA LEU A 184 0.62 -14.68 8.31
C LEU A 184 1.74 -14.49 7.29
N THR A 185 2.25 -13.26 7.14
CA THR A 185 3.38 -12.96 6.25
C THR A 185 4.63 -13.73 6.67
N LEU A 186 4.95 -13.74 7.97
CA LEU A 186 6.07 -14.51 8.51
C LEU A 186 5.89 -16.01 8.34
N ALA A 187 4.67 -16.54 8.51
CA ALA A 187 4.36 -17.94 8.26
C ALA A 187 4.54 -18.31 6.78
N ALA A 188 4.09 -17.46 5.85
CA ALA A 188 4.29 -17.66 4.41
C ALA A 188 5.78 -17.65 4.03
N MET A 189 6.56 -16.73 4.59
CA MET A 189 8.02 -16.73 4.42
C MET A 189 8.67 -17.99 5.02
N GLY A 190 8.23 -18.43 6.20
CA GLY A 190 8.70 -19.66 6.84
C GLY A 190 8.37 -20.92 6.02
N LEU A 191 7.18 -20.99 5.41
CA LEU A 191 6.80 -22.05 4.48
C LEU A 191 7.73 -22.08 3.28
N SER A 192 7.98 -20.92 2.66
CA SER A 192 8.93 -20.83 1.54
C SER A 192 10.32 -21.25 1.94
N TRP A 193 10.78 -20.87 3.13
CA TRP A 193 12.11 -21.20 3.61
C TRP A 193 12.28 -22.70 3.87
N THR A 194 11.33 -23.32 4.56
CA THR A 194 11.35 -24.77 4.82
C THR A 194 11.22 -25.60 3.54
N ALA A 195 10.54 -25.09 2.51
CA ALA A 195 10.43 -25.74 1.21
C ALA A 195 11.74 -25.79 0.42
N ILE A 196 12.69 -24.87 0.67
CA ILE A 196 13.94 -24.76 -0.11
C ILE A 196 14.67 -26.11 -0.16
N VAL A 197 14.75 -26.83 0.96
CA VAL A 197 15.55 -28.07 1.02
C VAL A 197 14.78 -29.31 0.55
N LEU A 198 13.46 -29.22 0.36
CA LEU A 198 12.61 -30.39 0.06
C LEU A 198 12.81 -30.94 -1.36
N SER A 199 13.30 -30.15 -2.31
CA SER A 199 13.69 -30.70 -3.62
C SER A 199 14.94 -31.58 -3.55
N TRP A 200 15.76 -31.37 -2.51
CA TRP A 200 17.03 -32.08 -2.28
C TRP A 200 17.98 -32.09 -3.49
N ASP A 201 17.91 -31.06 -4.34
CA ASP A 201 18.90 -30.83 -5.39
C ASP A 201 20.16 -30.15 -4.83
N GLN A 202 21.21 -30.11 -5.65
CA GLN A 202 22.52 -29.61 -5.24
C GLN A 202 22.48 -28.15 -4.78
N THR A 203 21.69 -27.32 -5.46
CA THR A 203 21.57 -25.89 -5.16
C THR A 203 20.82 -25.69 -3.85
N SER A 204 19.70 -26.39 -3.68
CA SER A 204 18.88 -26.38 -2.47
C SER A 204 19.65 -26.86 -1.23
N PHE A 205 20.43 -27.94 -1.35
CA PHE A 205 21.26 -28.43 -0.25
C PHE A 205 22.30 -27.40 0.20
N TRP A 206 23.07 -26.83 -0.74
CA TRP A 206 24.11 -25.85 -0.38
C TRP A 206 23.53 -24.55 0.15
N ARG A 207 22.43 -24.08 -0.43
CA ARG A 207 21.71 -22.90 0.06
C ARG A 207 21.24 -23.11 1.49
N PHE A 208 20.56 -24.21 1.77
CA PHE A 208 20.08 -24.53 3.12
C PHE A 208 21.24 -24.64 4.12
N LYS A 209 22.38 -25.20 3.71
CA LYS A 209 23.59 -25.26 4.55
C LYS A 209 24.09 -23.88 4.97
N ILE A 210 24.09 -22.91 4.07
CA ILE A 210 24.48 -21.53 4.37
C ILE A 210 23.46 -20.89 5.33
N GLU A 211 22.18 -20.99 5.02
CA GLU A 211 21.10 -20.42 5.84
C GLU A 211 21.06 -21.01 7.26
N LEU A 212 21.28 -22.33 7.39
CA LEU A 212 21.37 -23.00 8.68
C LEU A 212 22.58 -22.54 9.50
N SER A 213 23.69 -22.18 8.84
CA SER A 213 24.85 -21.58 9.51
C SER A 213 24.54 -20.19 10.07
N ILE A 214 23.72 -19.41 9.37
CA ILE A 214 23.24 -18.11 9.86
C ILE A 214 22.36 -18.30 11.10
N VAL A 215 21.43 -19.27 11.08
CA VAL A 215 20.62 -19.63 12.26
C VAL A 215 21.52 -20.05 13.43
N GLY A 216 22.55 -20.85 13.16
CA GLY A 216 23.54 -21.26 14.16
C GLY A 216 24.34 -20.12 14.77
N SER A 217 24.39 -18.96 14.11
CA SER A 217 25.13 -17.77 14.57
C SER A 217 24.31 -16.89 15.52
N ILE A 218 23.03 -17.19 15.75
CA ILE A 218 22.19 -16.44 16.69
C ILE A 218 22.71 -16.66 18.12
N PRO A 219 23.02 -15.58 18.88
CA PRO A 219 23.50 -15.71 20.25
C PRO A 219 22.52 -16.46 21.15
N PHE A 220 23.05 -17.21 22.12
CA PHE A 220 22.32 -17.99 23.14
C PHE A 220 21.51 -19.18 22.63
N VAL A 221 20.76 -19.04 21.52
CA VAL A 221 19.78 -20.06 21.06
C VAL A 221 20.15 -20.72 19.72
N GLY A 222 21.08 -20.14 18.95
CA GLY A 222 21.37 -20.57 17.57
C GLY A 222 21.85 -22.02 17.44
N GLY A 223 22.72 -22.46 18.36
CA GLY A 223 23.23 -23.84 18.38
C GLY A 223 22.11 -24.87 18.55
N ALA A 224 21.24 -24.67 19.54
CA ALA A 224 20.10 -25.54 19.80
C ALA A 224 19.09 -25.53 18.65
N LEU A 225 18.79 -24.35 18.07
CA LEU A 225 17.92 -24.24 16.90
C LEU A 225 18.47 -25.02 15.72
N ARG A 226 19.77 -24.85 15.41
CA ARG A 226 20.42 -25.59 14.33
C ARG A 226 20.33 -27.09 14.54
N GLU A 227 20.57 -27.57 15.75
CA GLU A 227 20.52 -29.00 16.07
C GLU A 227 19.09 -29.56 15.92
N VAL A 228 18.07 -28.85 16.41
CA VAL A 228 16.66 -29.22 16.22
C VAL A 228 16.30 -29.26 14.74
N LEU A 229 16.72 -28.27 13.95
CA LEU A 229 16.41 -28.21 12.53
C LEU A 229 17.15 -29.30 11.73
N SER A 230 18.42 -29.55 12.02
CA SER A 230 19.23 -30.54 11.28
C SER A 230 19.09 -31.98 11.77
N GLY A 231 18.67 -32.19 13.03
CA GLY A 231 18.65 -33.52 13.64
C GLY A 231 20.04 -34.08 13.97
N GLY A 232 21.08 -33.23 14.10
CA GLY A 232 22.40 -33.64 14.56
C GLY A 232 23.57 -32.89 13.92
N SER A 233 24.70 -33.58 13.73
CA SER A 233 25.98 -32.97 13.30
C SER A 233 26.02 -32.52 11.82
N GLY A 234 25.03 -32.89 11.01
CA GLY A 234 25.03 -32.59 9.58
C GLY A 234 23.65 -32.67 8.94
N ILE A 235 23.55 -32.18 7.70
CA ILE A 235 22.32 -32.16 6.91
C ILE A 235 22.14 -33.54 6.24
N ASN A 236 21.06 -34.23 6.57
CA ASN A 236 20.80 -35.62 6.15
C ASN A 236 19.28 -35.91 6.03
N SER A 237 18.88 -37.18 5.88
CA SER A 237 17.45 -37.58 5.81
C SER A 237 16.62 -37.13 7.02
N VAL A 238 17.19 -37.09 8.22
CA VAL A 238 16.49 -36.60 9.42
C VAL A 238 16.19 -35.11 9.30
N THR A 239 17.14 -34.32 8.78
CA THR A 239 16.90 -32.91 8.45
C THR A 239 15.70 -32.74 7.51
N LEU A 240 15.59 -33.61 6.49
CA LEU A 240 14.47 -33.58 5.55
C LEU A 240 13.15 -33.87 6.21
N GLN A 241 13.11 -34.88 7.08
CA GLN A 241 11.92 -35.22 7.84
C GLN A 241 11.50 -34.06 8.75
N HIS A 242 12.44 -33.39 9.41
CA HIS A 242 12.16 -32.22 10.23
C HIS A 242 11.64 -31.05 9.40
N MET A 243 12.28 -30.71 8.27
CA MET A 243 11.82 -29.61 7.42
C MET A 243 10.46 -29.91 6.79
N TYR A 244 10.24 -31.14 6.36
CA TYR A 244 8.95 -31.58 5.84
C TYR A 244 7.86 -31.51 6.92
N ALA A 245 8.17 -31.94 8.15
CA ALA A 245 7.21 -31.86 9.25
C ALA A 245 6.88 -30.42 9.63
N LEU A 246 7.90 -29.54 9.69
CA LEU A 246 7.71 -28.11 9.95
C LEU A 246 6.90 -27.45 8.83
N HIS A 247 7.20 -27.75 7.56
CA HIS A 247 6.48 -27.21 6.42
C HIS A 247 5.01 -27.64 6.41
N SER A 248 4.77 -28.96 6.43
CA SER A 248 3.46 -29.56 6.15
C SER A 248 2.52 -29.59 7.34
N TYR A 249 3.03 -29.73 8.56
CA TYR A 249 2.19 -29.88 9.76
C TYR A 249 2.19 -28.64 10.64
N VAL A 250 3.33 -27.98 10.84
CA VAL A 250 3.39 -26.84 11.76
C VAL A 250 3.00 -25.55 11.04
N LEU A 251 3.76 -25.19 9.99
CA LEU A 251 3.61 -23.91 9.32
C LEU A 251 2.39 -23.87 8.40
N ALA A 252 2.05 -24.96 7.70
CA ALA A 252 0.87 -24.97 6.83
C ALA A 252 -0.42 -24.83 7.64
N ILE A 253 -0.55 -25.53 8.76
CA ILE A 253 -1.72 -25.41 9.65
C ILE A 253 -1.78 -24.00 10.25
N ALA A 254 -0.63 -23.46 10.71
CA ALA A 254 -0.56 -22.11 11.22
C ALA A 254 -0.96 -21.06 10.16
N ALA A 255 -0.51 -21.20 8.92
CA ALA A 255 -0.85 -20.29 7.83
C ALA A 255 -2.35 -20.31 7.49
N ILE A 256 -2.98 -21.50 7.43
CA ILE A 256 -4.43 -21.61 7.22
C ILE A 256 -5.16 -20.91 8.36
N PHE A 257 -4.83 -21.24 9.60
CA PHE A 257 -5.47 -20.63 10.78
C PHE A 257 -5.31 -19.10 10.78
N LEU A 258 -4.10 -18.60 10.56
CA LEU A 258 -3.80 -17.17 10.49
C LEU A 258 -4.53 -16.48 9.34
N SER A 259 -4.69 -17.12 8.18
CA SER A 259 -5.41 -16.56 7.04
C SER A 259 -6.91 -16.39 7.32
N VAL A 260 -7.53 -17.37 7.99
CA VAL A 260 -8.93 -17.29 8.45
C VAL A 260 -9.08 -16.20 9.50
N LEU A 261 -8.19 -16.18 10.49
CA LEU A 261 -8.21 -15.18 11.57
C LEU A 261 -8.02 -13.77 11.00
N HIS A 262 -7.08 -13.59 10.06
CA HIS A 262 -6.81 -12.31 9.44
C HIS A 262 -8.01 -11.78 8.63
N LEU A 263 -8.63 -12.62 7.80
CA LEU A 263 -9.84 -12.24 7.07
C LEU A 263 -10.98 -11.89 8.04
N GLY A 264 -11.19 -12.70 9.08
CA GLY A 264 -12.20 -12.42 10.11
C GLY A 264 -11.96 -11.08 10.81
N ALA A 265 -10.71 -10.78 11.18
CA ALA A 265 -10.34 -9.51 11.80
C ALA A 265 -10.67 -8.30 10.89
N LEU A 266 -10.38 -8.38 9.60
CA LEU A 266 -10.70 -7.30 8.65
C LEU A 266 -12.19 -7.14 8.41
N ILE A 267 -12.95 -8.23 8.33
CA ILE A 267 -14.42 -8.16 8.20
C ILE A 267 -15.03 -7.50 9.43
N LEU A 268 -14.60 -7.88 10.64
CA LEU A 268 -15.07 -7.26 11.88
C LEU A 268 -14.73 -5.76 11.91
N GLN A 269 -13.51 -5.41 11.51
CA GLN A 269 -13.08 -4.02 11.39
C GLN A 269 -13.96 -3.22 10.42
N GLU A 270 -14.30 -3.80 9.26
CA GLU A 270 -15.17 -3.15 8.27
C GLU A 270 -16.59 -2.92 8.83
N GLN A 271 -17.11 -3.85 9.64
CA GLN A 271 -18.41 -3.71 10.31
C GLN A 271 -18.39 -2.59 11.36
N HIS A 272 -17.33 -2.52 12.18
CA HIS A 272 -17.17 -1.46 13.18
C HIS A 272 -17.15 -0.07 12.53
N TRP A 273 -16.40 0.08 11.44
CA TRP A 273 -16.32 1.35 10.71
C TRP A 273 -17.69 1.80 10.18
N LYS A 274 -18.44 0.88 9.56
CA LYS A 274 -19.80 1.17 9.08
C LYS A 274 -20.73 1.62 10.20
N ALA A 275 -20.64 0.99 11.36
CA ALA A 275 -21.46 1.34 12.52
C ALA A 275 -21.12 2.74 13.07
N GLU A 276 -19.84 3.11 13.13
CA GLU A 276 -19.41 4.45 13.55
C GLU A 276 -19.86 5.53 12.56
N GLN A 277 -19.71 5.28 11.26
CA GLN A 277 -20.13 6.20 10.21
C GLN A 277 -21.65 6.43 10.23
N GLN A 278 -22.44 5.38 10.42
CA GLN A 278 -23.88 5.49 10.59
C GLN A 278 -24.26 6.29 11.85
N ARG A 279 -23.56 6.09 12.98
CA ARG A 279 -23.80 6.88 14.21
C ARG A 279 -23.50 8.37 14.00
N PHE A 280 -22.43 8.68 13.28
CA PHE A 280 -22.04 10.06 12.96
C PHE A 280 -23.02 10.76 12.00
N ASP A 281 -23.55 10.03 11.01
CA ASP A 281 -24.56 10.59 10.12
C ASP A 281 -25.88 10.87 10.86
N LEU A 282 -26.29 9.97 11.76
CA LEU A 282 -27.48 10.16 12.61
C LEU A 282 -27.32 11.36 13.56
N SER A 283 -26.14 11.56 14.17
CA SER A 283 -25.91 12.72 15.05
C SER A 283 -25.99 14.03 14.28
N LYS A 284 -25.38 14.10 13.09
CA LYS A 284 -25.49 15.28 12.19
C LYS A 284 -26.92 15.55 11.73
N LEU A 285 -27.72 14.50 11.52
CA LEU A 285 -29.13 14.64 11.16
C LEU A 285 -29.90 15.25 12.33
N GLY A 286 -29.70 14.74 13.54
CA GLY A 286 -30.29 15.27 14.77
C GLY A 286 -29.95 16.73 15.01
N GLU A 287 -28.68 17.13 14.87
CA GLU A 287 -28.27 18.53 14.96
C GLU A 287 -28.95 19.43 13.93
N ARG A 288 -29.12 18.96 12.68
CA ARG A 288 -29.83 19.72 11.64
C ARG A 288 -31.31 19.90 11.97
N PHE A 289 -31.96 18.89 12.55
CA PHE A 289 -33.35 19.00 12.99
C PHE A 289 -33.49 20.00 14.14
N LEU A 290 -32.63 19.90 15.16
CA LEU A 290 -32.62 20.83 16.29
C LEU A 290 -32.38 22.28 15.86
N ARG A 291 -31.50 22.51 14.88
CA ARG A 291 -31.23 23.85 14.34
C ARG A 291 -32.37 24.42 13.48
N LYS A 292 -33.26 23.58 12.93
CA LYS A 292 -34.44 24.03 12.19
C LYS A 292 -35.65 24.31 13.09
N SER A 293 -35.66 23.80 14.32
CA SER A 293 -36.74 23.98 15.29
C SER A 293 -36.56 25.16 16.24
N LEU A 294 -35.42 25.87 16.15
CA LEU A 294 -35.10 27.12 16.86
C LEU A 294 -35.14 28.29 15.88
#